data_AF-A0ABD5XRU4-F1
#
_entry.id   AF-A0ABD5XRU4-F1
#
_cell.length_a   1.000
_cell.length_b   1.000
_cell.length_c   1.000
_cell.angle_alpha   90.00
_cell.angle_beta   90.00
_cell.angle_gamma   90.00
#
_symmetry.space_group_name_H-M   'P 1'
#
loop_
_entity.id
_entity.type
_entity.pdbx_description
1 polymer ?
#
loop_
_entity_poly.entity_id
_entity_poly.type
_entity_poly.pdbx_seq_one_letter_code
_entity_poly.pdbx_strand_id
1 'polypeptide(L)'
;MTVVTADHTTPSTEDVVHSGEPVPVTMVAESVRVDGVERAGERPAATGDLLGVGGRDLLRVARAVADRVLLAGLRRTPALHDYPTTEVKPLWPDGE
;
A
#
# COMPACT_ATOMS: atom_id res chain seq x y z
N MET A 1 2.12 9.45 -1.97
CA MET A 1 1.25 8.34 -1.53
C MET A 1 0.64 8.69 -0.18
N THR A 2 -0.65 8.41 -0.04
CA THR A 2 -1.43 8.59 1.20
C THR A 2 -2.15 7.28 1.50
N VAL A 3 -2.17 6.88 2.77
CA VAL A 3 -2.91 5.70 3.26
C VAL A 3 -3.79 6.13 4.42
N VAL A 4 -5.05 5.71 4.40
CA VAL A 4 -6.01 5.91 5.48
C VAL A 4 -6.55 4.55 5.92
N THR A 5 -6.50 4.30 7.22
CA THR A 5 -7.02 3.08 7.88
C THR A 5 -7.25 3.40 9.35
N ALA A 6 -7.88 2.48 10.08
CA ALA A 6 -7.80 2.42 11.54
C ALA A 6 -6.79 1.34 11.98
N ASP A 7 -6.43 1.34 13.25
CA ASP A 7 -5.64 0.28 13.88
C ASP A 7 -6.53 -0.85 14.42
N HIS A 8 -7.80 -0.56 14.70
CA HIS A 8 -8.81 -1.52 15.16
C HIS A 8 -10.24 -1.03 14.88
N THR A 9 -11.21 -1.93 15.11
CA THR A 9 -12.65 -1.63 15.08
C THR A 9 -13.17 -1.41 16.50
N THR A 10 -13.98 -0.36 16.69
CA THR A 10 -14.77 -0.09 17.91
C THR A 10 -16.24 0.04 17.52
N PRO A 11 -17.04 -1.04 17.60
CA PRO A 11 -18.45 -1.01 17.22
C PRO A 11 -19.24 -0.11 18.17
N SER A 12 -20.21 0.66 17.64
CA SER A 12 -21.06 1.53 18.47
C SER A 12 -22.26 0.83 19.10
N THR A 13 -22.58 -0.40 18.68
CA THR A 13 -23.77 -1.16 19.12
C THR A 13 -23.48 -2.22 20.16
N GLU A 14 -22.21 -2.50 20.41
CA GLU A 14 -21.77 -3.58 21.29
C GLU A 14 -21.18 -3.00 22.58
N ASP A 15 -21.31 -3.72 23.70
CA ASP A 15 -20.67 -3.33 24.97
C ASP A 15 -19.19 -3.77 25.00
N VAL A 16 -18.45 -3.43 23.95
CA VAL A 16 -17.02 -3.76 23.78
C VAL A 16 -16.23 -2.55 23.30
N VAL A 17 -14.99 -2.41 23.79
CA VAL A 17 -14.09 -1.30 23.42
C VAL A 17 -13.36 -1.59 22.10
N HIS A 18 -13.17 -2.86 21.77
CA HIS A 18 -12.51 -3.32 20.55
C HIS A 18 -13.15 -4.61 20.08
N SER A 19 -13.13 -4.83 18.77
CA SER A 19 -13.66 -6.05 18.16
C SER A 19 -12.74 -6.56 17.02
N GLY A 20 -13.03 -7.75 16.51
CA GLY A 20 -12.16 -8.48 15.58
C GLY A 20 -12.44 -8.22 14.10
N GLU A 21 -13.43 -7.40 13.78
CA GLU A 21 -13.80 -7.05 12.42
C GLU A 21 -12.66 -6.29 11.73
N PRO A 22 -12.42 -6.56 10.43
CA PRO A 22 -11.40 -5.84 9.68
C PRO A 22 -11.74 -4.36 9.55
N VAL A 23 -10.70 -3.54 9.48
CA VAL A 23 -10.78 -2.10 9.25
C VAL A 23 -10.64 -1.79 7.76
N PRO A 24 -11.34 -0.77 7.22
CA PRO A 24 -11.18 -0.38 5.83
C PRO A 24 -9.81 0.25 5.58
N VAL A 25 -9.15 -0.13 4.48
CA VAL A 25 -7.89 0.46 4.03
C VAL A 25 -8.11 1.18 2.70
N THR A 26 -7.70 2.44 2.62
CA THR A 26 -7.71 3.23 1.38
C THR A 26 -6.30 3.72 1.06
N MET A 27 -5.86 3.55 -0.18
CA MET A 27 -4.55 4.01 -0.66
C MET A 27 -4.73 4.92 -1.87
N VAL A 28 -4.02 6.04 -1.88
CA VAL A 28 -3.96 6.97 -3.03
C VAL A 28 -2.50 7.25 -3.36
N ALA A 29 -2.11 6.96 -4.60
CA ALA A 29 -0.79 7.28 -5.14
C ALA A 29 -0.90 7.37 -6.67
N GLU A 30 0.02 8.09 -7.30
CA GLU A 30 0.12 8.12 -8.77
C GLU A 30 0.32 6.74 -9.39
N SER A 31 1.05 5.88 -8.69
CA SER A 31 1.40 4.51 -9.08
C SER A 31 0.36 3.45 -8.70
N VAL A 32 -0.75 3.83 -8.03
CA VAL A 32 -1.78 2.86 -7.64
C VAL A 32 -2.56 2.38 -8.86
N ARG A 33 -2.86 1.08 -8.92
CA ARG A 33 -3.85 0.56 -9.87
C ARG A 33 -5.22 0.78 -9.25
N VAL A 34 -5.94 1.77 -9.78
CA VAL A 34 -7.26 2.17 -9.27
C VAL A 34 -8.26 1.04 -9.55
N ASP A 35 -8.99 0.62 -8.51
CA ASP A 35 -10.06 -0.39 -8.60
C ASP A 35 -11.43 0.28 -8.84
N GLY A 36 -12.51 -0.51 -8.78
CA GLY A 36 -13.87 -0.01 -8.97
C GLY A 36 -14.50 0.69 -7.76
N VAL A 37 -13.78 0.91 -6.66
CA VAL A 37 -14.34 1.46 -5.42
C VAL A 37 -14.37 2.99 -5.46
N GLU A 38 -15.57 3.57 -5.40
CA GLU A 38 -15.76 5.03 -5.51
C GLU A 38 -15.82 5.77 -4.16
N ARG A 39 -15.87 5.06 -3.03
CA ARG A 39 -16.03 5.67 -1.69
C ARG A 39 -15.39 4.83 -0.59
N ALA A 40 -14.87 5.50 0.43
CA ALA A 40 -14.35 4.84 1.63
C ALA A 40 -15.49 4.32 2.54
N GLY A 41 -15.26 3.19 3.20
CA GLY A 41 -16.18 2.57 4.16
C GLY A 41 -15.97 1.06 4.25
N GLU A 42 -16.62 0.40 5.21
CA GLU A 42 -16.46 -1.04 5.47
C GLU A 42 -16.95 -1.90 4.30
N ARG A 43 -18.16 -1.64 3.80
CA ARG A 43 -18.72 -2.39 2.66
C ARG A 43 -17.97 -2.14 1.34
N PRO A 44 -17.66 -0.88 0.96
CA PRO A 44 -16.84 -0.64 -0.24
C PRO A 44 -15.45 -1.27 -0.16
N ALA A 45 -14.79 -1.23 1.00
CA ALA A 45 -13.46 -1.82 1.16
C ALA A 45 -13.47 -3.35 0.97
N ALA A 46 -14.57 -4.02 1.32
CA ALA A 46 -14.71 -5.46 1.12
C ALA A 46 -14.75 -5.88 -0.37
N THR A 47 -14.97 -4.94 -1.29
CA THR A 47 -14.96 -5.19 -2.74
C THR A 47 -13.72 -4.64 -3.45
N GLY A 48 -12.80 -4.01 -2.72
CA GLY A 48 -11.59 -3.42 -3.29
C GLY A 48 -10.51 -4.44 -3.61
N ASP A 49 -9.61 -4.09 -4.52
CA ASP A 49 -8.57 -4.99 -5.03
C ASP A 49 -7.43 -5.25 -4.02
N LEU A 50 -7.40 -4.49 -2.92
CA LEU A 50 -6.50 -4.77 -1.78
C LEU A 50 -6.90 -6.05 -1.03
N LEU A 51 -8.15 -6.53 -1.20
CA LEU A 51 -8.69 -7.71 -0.54
C LEU A 51 -8.49 -7.65 0.99
N GLY A 52 -7.78 -8.63 1.57
CA GLY A 52 -7.40 -8.67 2.97
C GLY A 52 -5.89 -8.51 3.14
N VAL A 53 -5.45 -7.37 3.66
CA VAL A 53 -4.05 -7.12 4.01
C VAL A 53 -3.87 -7.28 5.51
N GLY A 54 -2.94 -8.14 5.93
CA GLY A 54 -2.55 -8.23 7.33
C GLY A 54 -1.94 -6.90 7.80
N GLY A 55 -2.30 -6.42 9.00
CA GLY A 55 -1.80 -5.13 9.50
C GLY A 55 -0.27 -5.00 9.52
N ARG A 56 0.45 -6.11 9.73
CA ARG A 56 1.92 -6.15 9.68
C ARG A 56 2.50 -5.97 8.27
N ASP A 57 1.71 -6.25 7.24
CA ASP A 57 2.11 -6.15 5.84
C ASP A 57 1.66 -4.83 5.19
N LEU A 58 0.77 -4.07 5.85
CA LEU A 58 0.24 -2.81 5.32
C LEU A 58 1.35 -1.84 4.87
N LEU A 59 2.37 -1.62 5.71
CA LEU A 59 3.48 -0.73 5.36
C LEU A 59 4.34 -1.27 4.21
N ARG A 60 4.43 -2.60 4.04
CA ARG A 60 5.17 -3.21 2.92
C ARG A 60 4.41 -3.01 1.62
N VAL A 61 3.09 -3.23 1.63
CA VAL A 61 2.20 -2.95 0.50
C VAL A 61 2.27 -1.46 0.15
N ALA A 62 2.16 -0.58 1.14
CA ALA A 62 2.25 0.86 0.92
C ALA A 62 3.59 1.26 0.29
N ARG A 63 4.70 0.68 0.75
CA ARG A 63 6.03 0.94 0.19
C ARG A 63 6.16 0.43 -1.24
N ALA A 64 5.55 -0.71 -1.57
CA ALA A 64 5.50 -1.26 -2.92
C ALA A 64 4.70 -0.35 -3.85
N VAL A 65 3.51 0.07 -3.42
CA VAL A 65 2.69 1.02 -4.17
C VAL A 65 3.44 2.34 -4.37
N ALA A 66 4.17 2.84 -3.36
CA ALA A 66 4.94 4.09 -3.47
C ALA A 66 6.21 4.02 -4.35
N ASP A 67 6.47 2.92 -5.07
CA ASP A 67 7.72 2.65 -5.79
C ASP A 67 8.98 2.78 -4.91
N ARG A 68 8.87 2.40 -3.64
CA ARG A 68 9.96 2.50 -2.65
C ARG A 68 10.53 1.14 -2.25
N VAL A 69 10.20 0.08 -2.99
CA VAL A 69 10.74 -1.27 -2.79
C VAL A 69 12.07 -1.43 -3.48
N LEU A 70 12.86 -2.41 -3.01
CA LEU A 70 14.08 -2.85 -3.68
C LEU A 70 13.92 -4.33 -4.00
N LEU A 71 14.46 -4.75 -5.13
CA LEU A 71 14.64 -6.18 -5.39
C LEU A 71 15.55 -6.78 -4.29
N ALA A 72 15.20 -7.97 -3.82
CA ALA A 72 15.97 -8.66 -2.79
C ALA A 72 17.43 -8.83 -3.24
N GLY A 73 18.37 -8.51 -2.35
CA GLY A 73 19.81 -8.52 -2.63
C GLY A 73 20.38 -7.20 -3.18
N LEU A 74 19.54 -6.25 -3.61
CA LEU A 74 20.01 -4.91 -3.96
C LEU A 74 20.24 -4.05 -2.70
N ARG A 75 21.37 -3.35 -2.68
CA ARG A 75 21.64 -2.29 -1.70
C ARG A 75 21.35 -0.93 -2.32
N ARG A 76 20.70 -0.06 -1.55
CA ARG A 76 20.67 1.37 -1.86
C ARG A 76 22.09 1.92 -1.83
N THR A 77 22.55 2.50 -2.93
CA THR A 77 23.70 3.38 -2.90
C THR A 77 23.26 4.73 -2.31
N PRO A 78 24.10 5.39 -1.50
CA PRO A 78 23.75 6.67 -0.86
C PRO A 78 23.36 7.80 -1.83
N ALA A 79 23.70 7.66 -3.11
CA ALA A 79 23.44 8.66 -4.14
C ALA A 79 22.02 8.61 -4.74
N LEU A 80 21.26 7.52 -4.53
CA LEU A 80 19.88 7.40 -4.99
C LEU A 80 18.94 8.01 -3.92
N HIS A 81 18.56 9.26 -4.16
CA HIS A 81 17.41 9.89 -3.52
C HIS A 81 16.13 9.08 -3.86
N ASP A 82 15.08 9.20 -3.04
CA ASP A 82 13.78 8.50 -3.15
C ASP A 82 12.97 8.88 -4.41
N TYR A 83 13.63 9.20 -5.53
CA TYR A 83 12.97 9.38 -6.81
C TYR A 83 12.44 8.03 -7.29
N PRO A 84 11.22 8.01 -7.86
CA PRO A 84 10.73 6.83 -8.55
C PRO A 84 11.73 6.43 -9.64
N THR A 85 11.77 5.15 -9.96
CA THR A 85 12.70 4.55 -10.93
C THR A 85 12.36 4.92 -12.39
N THR A 86 11.90 6.16 -12.64
CA THR A 86 11.52 6.66 -13.96
C THR A 86 12.72 7.00 -14.83
N GLU A 87 13.87 7.31 -14.23
CA GLU A 87 15.12 7.61 -14.93
C GLU A 87 16.16 6.50 -14.70
N VAL A 88 15.81 5.27 -15.07
CA VAL A 88 16.76 4.15 -15.04
C VAL A 88 17.50 4.04 -16.36
N LYS A 89 18.83 4.21 -16.32
CA LYS A 89 19.70 3.80 -17.42
C LYS A 89 19.80 2.27 -17.39
N PRO A 90 19.51 1.55 -18.49
CA PRO A 90 19.67 0.10 -18.53
C PRO A 90 21.09 -0.30 -18.14
N LEU A 91 21.23 -1.41 -17.39
CA LEU A 91 22.55 -1.96 -17.04
C LEU A 91 23.36 -2.31 -18.29
N TRP A 92 22.67 -2.73 -19.35
CA TRP A 92 23.21 -2.91 -20.69
C TRP A 92 22.44 -2.01 -21.66
N PRO A 93 23.03 -0.91 -22.13
CA PRO A 93 22.37 0.03 -23.03
C PRO A 93 22.06 -0.56 -24.40
N ASP A 94 22.85 -1.55 -24.82
CA ASP A 94 22.78 -2.22 -26.10
C ASP A 94 22.96 -3.73 -25.83
N GLY A 95 22.07 -4.56 -26.34
CA GLY A 95 22.12 -6.01 -26.13
C GLY A 95 23.42 -6.60 -26.70
N GLU A 96 24.33 -6.99 -25.82
CA GLU A 96 25.35 -8.02 -26.00
C GLU A 96 25.25 -9.04 -24.85
#